data_AF-A0A0Q5ZYC3-F1
#
_entry.id   AF-A0A0Q5ZYC3-F1
#
_cell.length_a   1.000
_cell.length_b   1.000
_cell.length_c   1.000
_cell.angle_alpha   90.00
_cell.angle_beta   90.00
_cell.angle_gamma   90.00
#
_symmetry.space_group_name_H-M   'P 1'
#
loop_
_entity.id
_entity.type
_entity.pdbx_description
1 polymer ?
#
loop_
_entity_poly.entity_id
_entity_poly.type
_entity_poly.pdbx_seq_one_letter_code
_entity_poly.pdbx_strand_id
1 'polypeptide(L)'
;MRKHAVFQALGSILGLIAIVGAVEARGSIASERPYAAEHIDLLPADIRHGLIRLERQCGGKAAATHYFSTTIGAGGLHFRSLHFENFACEQREAICRADQCLHEVYLERAGHSRRVFSAYVDDIKLINEAGIVGLQFAGDRPAILRWNGRTFVPVHSFGKGVER
;
A
#
# COMPACT_ATOMS: atom_id res chain seq x y z
N MET A 1 37.98 63.50 56.32
CA MET A 1 36.97 63.65 55.24
C MET A 1 36.39 62.28 54.93
N ARG A 2 35.05 62.14 54.96
CA ARG A 2 34.19 61.08 54.38
C ARG A 2 34.39 59.63 54.86
N LYS A 3 33.37 58.82 55.20
CA LYS A 3 31.93 58.94 55.55
C LYS A 3 31.54 57.55 56.13
N HIS A 4 30.76 57.55 57.21
CA HIS A 4 29.62 56.67 57.59
C HIS A 4 29.28 55.48 56.67
N ALA A 5 28.75 54.33 57.10
CA ALA A 5 28.22 53.85 58.38
C ALA A 5 28.09 52.31 58.29
N VAL A 6 28.15 51.66 59.45
CA VAL A 6 27.69 50.28 59.65
C VAL A 6 26.17 50.28 59.74
N PHE A 7 25.48 49.50 58.91
CA PHE A 7 24.11 49.05 59.16
C PHE A 7 23.97 47.62 58.66
N GLN A 8 23.81 46.68 59.60
CA GLN A 8 23.35 45.34 59.32
C GLN A 8 21.84 45.37 59.02
N ALA A 9 21.39 44.60 58.04
CA ALA A 9 20.04 44.08 58.00
C ALA A 9 20.01 42.73 57.28
N LEU A 10 19.56 41.73 58.02
CA LEU A 10 19.15 40.40 57.60
C LEU A 10 17.92 40.46 56.69
N GLY A 11 17.71 39.41 55.88
CA GLY A 11 16.35 39.04 55.45
C GLY A 11 16.23 38.55 54.01
N SER A 12 16.14 37.24 53.83
CA SER A 12 15.83 36.52 52.60
C SER A 12 14.51 36.94 51.93
N ILE A 13 14.49 37.05 50.59
CA ILE A 13 13.27 36.96 49.76
C ILE A 13 13.65 36.13 48.52
N LEU A 14 13.41 34.81 48.55
CA LEU A 14 12.22 34.10 48.05
C LEU A 14 12.10 34.13 46.51
N GLY A 15 12.23 32.94 45.92
CA GLY A 15 12.40 32.72 44.49
C GLY A 15 11.14 32.96 43.64
N LEU A 16 11.39 33.39 42.40
CA LEU A 16 10.42 33.36 41.31
C LEU A 16 10.70 32.13 40.46
N ILE A 17 10.16 30.99 40.89
CA ILE A 17 10.08 29.77 40.08
C ILE A 17 8.86 29.90 39.16
N ALA A 18 9.17 29.96 37.87
CA ALA A 18 8.43 29.50 36.69
C ALA A 18 6.90 29.37 36.76
N ILE A 19 6.21 30.16 35.94
CA ILE A 19 4.95 29.74 35.32
C ILE A 19 5.24 29.53 33.84
N VAL A 20 5.83 28.37 33.51
CA VAL A 20 5.72 27.87 32.13
C VAL A 20 4.37 27.19 32.09
N GLY A 21 3.35 27.87 31.57
CA GLY A 21 2.08 27.23 31.28
C GLY A 21 2.35 26.04 30.37
N ALA A 22 1.94 24.84 30.78
CA ALA A 22 1.96 23.69 29.89
C ALA A 22 1.01 24.01 28.74
N VAL A 23 1.56 24.41 27.60
CA VAL A 23 0.82 24.38 26.34
C VAL A 23 0.73 22.91 25.97
N GLU A 24 -0.35 22.27 26.38
CA GLU A 24 -0.73 20.97 25.83
C GLU A 24 -1.17 21.22 24.39
N ALA A 25 -0.22 21.16 23.46
CA ALA A 25 -0.55 20.92 22.07
C ALA A 25 -1.17 19.53 22.00
N ARG A 26 -2.51 19.45 21.95
CA ARG A 26 -3.22 18.23 21.57
C ARG A 26 -2.95 17.98 20.09
N GLY A 27 -1.78 17.43 19.79
CA GLY A 27 -1.52 16.79 18.52
C GLY A 27 -2.46 15.60 18.43
N SER A 28 -3.50 15.71 17.62
CA SER A 28 -4.19 14.51 17.15
C SER A 28 -3.15 13.75 16.35
N ILE A 29 -2.74 12.58 16.83
CA ILE A 29 -2.24 11.54 15.95
C ILE A 29 -3.48 11.19 15.13
N ALA A 30 -3.68 11.86 14.00
CA ALA A 30 -4.59 11.35 13.01
C ALA A 30 -4.05 9.95 12.72
N SER A 31 -4.76 8.92 13.21
CA SER A 31 -4.64 7.59 12.66
C SER A 31 -4.78 7.81 11.18
N GLU A 32 -3.68 7.72 10.45
CA GLU A 32 -3.72 7.64 9.00
C GLU A 32 -4.79 6.59 8.72
N ARG A 33 -5.90 6.97 8.07
CA ARG A 33 -6.88 5.96 7.68
C ARG A 33 -6.17 5.20 6.58
N PRO A 34 -5.64 3.99 6.84
CA PRO A 34 -4.73 3.35 5.90
C PRO A 34 -5.46 3.02 4.60
N TYR A 35 -6.79 2.94 4.66
CA TYR A 35 -7.68 2.80 3.54
C TYR A 35 -8.19 4.17 3.07
N ALA A 36 -7.90 4.49 1.81
CA ALA A 36 -8.32 5.71 1.15
C ALA A 36 -9.06 5.37 -0.15
N ALA A 37 -10.11 6.13 -0.48
CA ALA A 37 -10.90 5.92 -1.70
C ALA A 37 -10.10 6.33 -2.97
N GLU A 38 -9.14 7.23 -2.80
CA GLU A 38 -8.26 7.75 -3.83
C GLU A 38 -7.46 6.62 -4.51
N HIS A 39 -7.07 5.59 -3.76
CA HIS A 39 -6.41 4.40 -4.30
C HIS A 39 -7.31 3.55 -5.22
N ILE A 40 -8.63 3.75 -5.13
CA ILE A 40 -9.63 3.13 -6.01
C ILE A 40 -9.98 4.08 -7.17
N ASP A 41 -10.18 5.36 -6.88
CA ASP A 41 -10.63 6.36 -7.85
C ASP A 41 -9.63 6.55 -9.01
N LEU A 42 -8.33 6.38 -8.72
CA LEU A 42 -7.25 6.45 -9.71
C LEU A 42 -7.12 5.22 -10.61
N LEU A 43 -7.88 4.14 -10.36
CA LEU A 43 -7.86 2.96 -11.21
C LEU A 43 -8.58 3.21 -12.54
N PRO A 44 -8.19 2.51 -13.62
CA PRO A 44 -8.97 2.48 -14.86
C PRO A 44 -10.45 2.17 -14.63
N ALA A 45 -11.34 2.79 -15.41
CA ALA A 45 -12.79 2.67 -15.24
C ALA A 45 -13.28 1.21 -15.28
N ASP A 46 -12.74 0.40 -16.19
CA ASP A 46 -13.06 -1.03 -16.29
C ASP A 46 -12.75 -1.79 -15.00
N ILE A 47 -11.66 -1.43 -14.33
CA ILE A 47 -11.26 -2.02 -13.05
C ILE A 47 -12.21 -1.55 -11.95
N ARG A 48 -12.47 -0.24 -11.84
CA ARG A 48 -13.40 0.29 -10.83
C ARG A 48 -14.79 -0.34 -10.95
N HIS A 49 -15.30 -0.51 -12.17
CA HIS A 49 -16.58 -1.18 -12.41
C HIS A 49 -16.59 -2.64 -11.94
N GLY A 50 -15.46 -3.35 -12.08
CA GLY A 50 -15.29 -4.70 -11.55
C GLY A 50 -15.39 -4.78 -10.03
N LEU A 51 -14.98 -3.72 -9.32
CA LEU A 51 -14.97 -3.67 -7.86
C LEU A 51 -16.37 -3.44 -7.24
N ILE A 52 -17.35 -2.91 -7.99
CA ILE A 52 -18.70 -2.60 -7.48
C ILE A 52 -19.38 -3.82 -6.84
N ARG A 53 -19.17 -5.02 -7.41
CA ARG A 53 -19.72 -6.25 -6.82
C ARG A 53 -19.08 -6.55 -5.47
N LEU A 54 -17.76 -6.37 -5.36
CA LEU A 54 -17.00 -6.62 -4.14
C LEU A 54 -17.35 -5.62 -3.05
N GLU A 55 -17.55 -4.34 -3.36
CA GLU A 55 -18.01 -3.33 -2.40
C GLU A 55 -19.26 -3.79 -1.62
N ARG A 56 -20.27 -4.28 -2.36
CA ARG A 56 -21.51 -4.78 -1.77
C ARG A 56 -21.29 -6.01 -0.89
N GLN A 57 -20.38 -6.89 -1.30
CA GLN A 57 -20.03 -8.09 -0.55
C GLN A 57 -19.13 -7.81 0.65
N CYS A 58 -18.46 -6.66 0.66
CA CYS A 58 -17.51 -6.22 1.69
C CYS A 58 -18.14 -5.29 2.73
N GLY A 59 -19.42 -4.92 2.57
CA GLY A 59 -20.18 -4.15 3.54
C GLY A 59 -19.98 -2.62 3.47
N GLY A 60 -19.30 -2.11 2.45
CA GLY A 60 -18.96 -0.68 2.41
C GLY A 60 -18.43 -0.18 1.08
N LYS A 61 -18.16 1.13 1.02
CA LYS A 61 -17.55 1.79 -0.14
C LYS A 61 -16.11 1.28 -0.32
N ALA A 62 -15.66 1.11 -1.57
CA ALA A 62 -14.28 0.72 -1.84
C ALA A 62 -13.29 1.76 -1.28
N ALA A 63 -12.31 1.24 -0.56
CA ALA A 63 -11.13 1.95 -0.14
C ALA A 63 -9.98 0.94 -0.08
N ALA A 64 -8.77 1.41 -0.24
CA ALA A 64 -7.60 0.55 -0.38
C ALA A 64 -6.39 1.19 0.30
N THR A 65 -5.40 0.38 0.68
CA THR A 65 -4.09 0.91 1.06
C THR A 65 -3.26 1.26 -0.17
N HIS A 66 -2.13 1.94 0.05
CA HIS A 66 -1.23 2.39 -1.00
C HIS A 66 -0.79 1.26 -1.97
N TYR A 67 -0.59 0.04 -1.46
CA TYR A 67 -0.09 -1.09 -2.25
C TYR A 67 -1.20 -1.97 -2.83
N PHE A 68 -2.47 -1.55 -2.75
CA PHE A 68 -3.56 -2.25 -3.41
C PHE A 68 -3.34 -2.42 -4.91
N SER A 69 -2.69 -1.44 -5.56
CA SER A 69 -2.42 -1.50 -6.99
C SER A 69 -0.97 -1.16 -7.31
N THR A 70 -0.31 -2.05 -8.04
CA THR A 70 1.04 -1.80 -8.58
C THR A 70 1.04 -1.98 -10.09
N THR A 71 2.00 -1.37 -10.79
CA THR A 71 2.12 -1.47 -12.24
C THR A 71 3.54 -1.73 -12.69
N ILE A 72 3.68 -2.44 -13.82
CA ILE A 72 4.94 -2.55 -14.56
C ILE A 72 4.68 -2.41 -16.06
N GLY A 73 5.69 -1.95 -16.79
CA GLY A 73 5.68 -1.92 -18.26
C GLY A 73 6.79 -2.80 -18.83
N ALA A 74 6.51 -3.52 -19.91
CA ALA A 74 7.53 -4.21 -20.72
C ALA A 74 7.04 -4.43 -22.15
N GLY A 75 7.93 -4.27 -23.14
CA GLY A 75 7.60 -4.53 -24.55
C GLY A 75 6.41 -3.73 -25.09
N GLY A 76 6.18 -2.51 -24.58
CA GLY A 76 5.03 -1.66 -24.94
C GLY A 76 3.69 -2.11 -24.34
N LEU A 77 3.69 -3.06 -23.42
CA LEU A 77 2.52 -3.50 -22.66
C LEU A 77 2.60 -2.96 -21.24
N HIS A 78 1.44 -2.63 -20.67
CA HIS A 78 1.30 -2.18 -19.29
C HIS A 78 0.46 -3.19 -18.52
N PHE A 79 0.99 -3.64 -17.38
CA PHE A 79 0.32 -4.57 -16.50
C PHE A 79 0.08 -3.90 -15.15
N ARG A 80 -1.08 -4.16 -14.56
CA ARG A 80 -1.45 -3.74 -13.22
C ARG A 80 -1.80 -4.94 -12.36
N SER A 81 -1.20 -5.10 -11.19
CA SER A 81 -1.67 -6.06 -10.18
C SER A 81 -2.63 -5.37 -9.21
N LEU A 82 -3.62 -6.13 -8.74
CA LEU A 82 -4.47 -5.77 -7.60
C LEU A 82 -4.27 -6.81 -6.49
N HIS A 83 -4.16 -6.30 -5.26
CA HIS A 83 -3.79 -7.03 -4.05
C HIS A 83 -4.92 -6.92 -3.02
N PHE A 84 -5.86 -7.86 -2.98
CA PHE A 84 -7.09 -7.69 -2.16
C PHE A 84 -6.88 -7.87 -0.66
N GLU A 85 -5.71 -8.31 -0.21
CA GLU A 85 -5.25 -8.15 1.18
C GLU A 85 -5.16 -6.67 1.59
N ASN A 86 -4.99 -5.77 0.62
CA ASN A 86 -4.93 -4.32 0.80
C ASN A 86 -6.26 -3.60 0.51
N PHE A 87 -7.36 -4.34 0.35
CA PHE A 87 -8.69 -3.80 0.08
C PHE A 87 -9.56 -3.77 1.36
N ALA A 88 -10.23 -2.65 1.62
CA ALA A 88 -11.13 -2.51 2.76
C ALA A 88 -12.33 -3.45 2.60
N CYS A 89 -12.45 -4.42 3.51
CA CYS A 89 -13.52 -5.40 3.46
C CYS A 89 -13.83 -5.98 4.84
N GLU A 90 -15.05 -5.76 5.33
CA GLU A 90 -15.47 -6.28 6.63
C GLU A 90 -15.71 -7.79 6.57
N GLN A 91 -16.31 -8.27 5.46
CA GLN A 91 -16.50 -9.69 5.20
C GLN A 91 -15.31 -10.26 4.41
N ARG A 92 -14.19 -10.54 5.11
CA ARG A 92 -12.93 -10.95 4.47
C ARG A 92 -13.05 -12.20 3.60
N GLU A 93 -14.00 -13.07 3.88
CA GLU A 93 -14.31 -14.28 3.10
C GLU A 93 -14.80 -13.96 1.67
N ALA A 94 -15.24 -12.72 1.41
CA ALA A 94 -15.58 -12.27 0.06
C ALA A 94 -14.36 -12.18 -0.86
N ILE A 95 -13.17 -11.93 -0.29
CA ILE A 95 -11.93 -11.67 -1.02
C ILE A 95 -10.75 -12.55 -0.61
N CYS A 96 -10.88 -13.37 0.44
CA CYS A 96 -9.85 -14.32 0.85
C CYS A 96 -10.44 -15.71 1.11
N ARG A 97 -9.61 -16.74 0.94
CA ARG A 97 -9.89 -18.15 1.20
C ARG A 97 -8.80 -18.67 2.14
N ALA A 98 -9.19 -19.04 3.36
CA ALA A 98 -8.23 -19.26 4.44
C ALA A 98 -7.30 -18.03 4.61
N ASP A 99 -5.99 -18.22 4.56
CA ASP A 99 -4.95 -17.19 4.63
C ASP A 99 -4.60 -16.54 3.29
N GLN A 100 -5.19 -17.02 2.18
CA GLN A 100 -4.85 -16.56 0.84
C GLN A 100 -5.87 -15.56 0.31
N CYS A 101 -5.42 -14.42 -0.18
CA CYS A 101 -6.29 -13.38 -0.71
C CYS A 101 -6.31 -13.36 -2.23
N LEU A 102 -7.41 -12.83 -2.77
CA LEU A 102 -7.57 -12.63 -4.20
C LEU A 102 -6.47 -11.70 -4.71
N HIS A 103 -5.82 -12.11 -5.78
CA HIS A 103 -4.89 -11.30 -6.54
C HIS A 103 -5.30 -11.33 -7.99
N GLU A 104 -5.32 -10.17 -8.63
CA GLU A 104 -5.69 -10.04 -10.05
C GLU A 104 -4.62 -9.29 -10.81
N VAL A 105 -4.50 -9.59 -12.10
CA VAL A 105 -3.62 -8.84 -13.01
C VAL A 105 -4.39 -8.42 -14.24
N TYR A 106 -4.25 -7.16 -14.60
CA TYR A 106 -4.87 -6.55 -15.76
C TYR A 106 -3.80 -6.17 -16.78
N LEU A 107 -4.10 -6.41 -18.05
CA LEU A 107 -3.38 -5.85 -19.19
C LEU A 107 -4.11 -4.57 -19.61
N GLU A 108 -3.40 -3.46 -19.57
CA GLU A 108 -3.89 -2.15 -19.98
C GLU A 108 -3.46 -1.85 -21.43
N ARG A 109 -4.42 -1.51 -22.29
CA ARG A 109 -4.17 -1.15 -23.68
C ARG A 109 -5.21 -0.15 -24.16
N ALA A 110 -4.75 0.98 -24.71
CA ALA A 110 -5.58 1.98 -25.38
C ALA A 110 -6.81 2.42 -24.54
N GLY A 111 -6.60 2.67 -23.24
CA GLY A 111 -7.67 3.10 -22.32
C GLY A 111 -8.55 1.97 -21.77
N HIS A 112 -8.35 0.73 -22.20
CA HIS A 112 -9.07 -0.44 -21.70
C HIS A 112 -8.20 -1.30 -20.79
N SER A 113 -8.81 -1.93 -19.79
CA SER A 113 -8.14 -2.86 -18.89
C SER A 113 -8.81 -4.23 -18.94
N ARG A 114 -8.07 -5.24 -19.38
CA ARG A 114 -8.55 -6.63 -19.44
C ARG A 114 -7.89 -7.46 -18.35
N ARG A 115 -8.66 -8.12 -17.49
CA ARG A 115 -8.12 -9.10 -16.55
C ARG A 115 -7.49 -10.28 -17.30
N VAL A 116 -6.24 -10.59 -17.00
CA VAL A 116 -5.44 -11.64 -17.63
C VAL A 116 -4.93 -12.70 -16.64
N PHE A 117 -5.10 -12.45 -15.33
CA PHE A 117 -4.80 -13.41 -14.28
C PHE A 117 -5.70 -13.15 -13.07
N SER A 118 -6.05 -14.20 -12.34
CA SER A 118 -6.77 -14.15 -11.06
C SER A 118 -6.49 -15.42 -10.28
N ALA A 119 -6.11 -15.30 -9.01
CA ALA A 119 -5.89 -16.44 -8.12
C ALA A 119 -6.06 -16.02 -6.65
N TYR A 120 -6.28 -17.00 -5.78
CA TYR A 120 -6.13 -16.84 -4.33
C TYR A 120 -4.77 -17.42 -3.96
N VAL A 121 -3.86 -16.56 -3.54
CA VAL A 121 -2.47 -16.89 -3.17
C VAL A 121 -2.00 -15.91 -2.08
N ASP A 122 -0.86 -16.21 -1.47
CA ASP A 122 -0.33 -15.40 -0.36
C ASP A 122 0.10 -14.01 -0.84
N ASP A 123 0.86 -13.94 -1.94
CA ASP A 123 1.25 -12.71 -2.62
C ASP A 123 1.69 -13.00 -4.06
N ILE A 124 1.54 -12.01 -4.95
CA ILE A 124 2.12 -12.02 -6.29
C ILE A 124 2.97 -10.78 -6.54
N LYS A 125 4.11 -10.95 -7.20
CA LYS A 125 4.92 -9.85 -7.69
C LYS A 125 4.96 -9.85 -9.21
N LEU A 126 4.59 -8.72 -9.80
CA LEU A 126 4.89 -8.44 -11.20
C LEU A 126 6.40 -8.23 -11.36
N ILE A 127 7.01 -9.00 -12.25
CA ILE A 127 8.44 -8.92 -12.57
C ILE A 127 8.64 -8.66 -14.06
N ASN A 128 9.72 -7.97 -14.40
CA ASN A 128 10.15 -7.72 -15.77
C ASN A 128 11.61 -8.15 -15.89
N GLU A 129 11.89 -9.05 -16.83
CA GLU A 129 13.24 -9.48 -17.14
C GLU A 129 13.43 -9.51 -18.66
N ALA A 130 14.46 -8.80 -19.14
CA ALA A 130 14.77 -8.67 -20.56
C ALA A 130 13.56 -8.27 -21.43
N GLY A 131 12.65 -7.45 -20.90
CA GLY A 131 11.44 -7.00 -21.61
C GLY A 131 10.28 -8.01 -21.60
N ILE A 132 10.41 -9.11 -20.86
CA ILE A 132 9.37 -10.13 -20.69
C ILE A 132 8.73 -9.95 -19.31
N VAL A 133 7.40 -9.89 -19.27
CA VAL A 133 6.63 -9.80 -18.03
C VAL A 133 6.41 -11.19 -17.42
N GLY A 134 6.51 -11.26 -16.09
CA GLY A 134 6.22 -12.44 -15.31
C GLY A 134 5.45 -12.12 -14.04
N LEU A 135 4.95 -13.19 -13.41
CA LEU A 135 4.36 -13.19 -12.08
C LEU A 135 5.15 -14.16 -11.22
N GLN A 136 5.67 -13.68 -10.10
CA GLN A 136 6.30 -14.50 -9.10
C GLN A 136 5.34 -14.65 -7.92
N PHE A 137 5.06 -15.89 -7.52
CA PHE A 137 4.23 -16.17 -6.35
C PHE A 137 5.15 -16.31 -5.14
N ALA A 138 4.79 -15.67 -4.04
CA ALA A 138 5.42 -15.92 -2.75
C ALA A 138 4.72 -17.09 -2.02
N GLY A 139 5.28 -17.50 -0.89
CA GLY A 139 4.66 -18.49 0.01
C GLY A 139 5.24 -19.90 -0.11
N ASP A 140 4.50 -20.88 0.40
CA ASP A 140 4.91 -22.28 0.54
C ASP A 140 5.12 -23.01 -0.79
N ARG A 141 4.47 -22.53 -1.85
CA ARG A 141 4.55 -23.10 -3.21
C ARG A 141 4.95 -22.01 -4.19
N PRO A 142 6.20 -21.54 -4.14
CA PRO A 142 6.67 -20.50 -5.03
C PRO A 142 6.56 -21.00 -6.48
N ALA A 143 6.05 -20.14 -7.34
CA ALA A 143 5.91 -20.41 -8.75
C ALA A 143 6.26 -19.14 -9.53
N ILE A 144 6.70 -19.35 -10.77
CA ILE A 144 6.94 -18.25 -11.70
C ILE A 144 6.11 -18.52 -12.93
N LEU A 145 5.31 -17.52 -13.30
CA LEU A 145 4.59 -17.51 -14.56
C LEU A 145 5.21 -16.48 -15.50
N ARG A 146 5.23 -16.78 -16.79
CA ARG A 146 5.70 -15.90 -17.85
C ARG A 146 4.54 -15.51 -18.75
N TRP A 147 4.50 -14.24 -19.17
CA TRP A 147 3.57 -13.78 -20.19
C TRP A 147 3.94 -14.36 -21.57
N ASN A 148 2.99 -15.01 -22.24
CA ASN A 148 3.21 -15.58 -23.57
C ASN A 148 2.56 -14.78 -24.72
N GLY A 149 2.09 -13.56 -24.44
CA GLY A 149 1.33 -12.74 -25.40
C GLY A 149 -0.19 -12.82 -25.23
N ARG A 150 -0.71 -13.82 -24.51
CA ARG A 150 -2.15 -14.00 -24.28
C ARG A 150 -2.52 -14.23 -22.82
N THR A 151 -1.74 -15.04 -22.12
CA THR A 151 -1.94 -15.44 -20.72
C THR A 151 -0.61 -15.63 -20.01
N PHE A 152 -0.64 -15.73 -18.70
CA PHE A 152 0.48 -16.18 -17.90
C PHE A 152 0.56 -17.72 -17.91
N VAL A 153 1.75 -18.26 -18.14
CA VAL A 153 2.01 -19.71 -18.17
C VAL A 153 3.16 -20.08 -17.24
N PRO A 154 3.11 -21.23 -16.54
CA PRO A 154 4.19 -21.65 -15.65
C PRO A 154 5.52 -21.83 -16.37
N VAL A 155 6.61 -21.44 -15.72
CA VAL A 155 7.98 -21.66 -16.17
C VAL A 155 8.85 -22.14 -15.00
N HIS A 156 9.91 -22.88 -15.31
CA HIS A 156 10.83 -23.38 -14.29
C HIS A 156 11.83 -22.31 -13.81
N SER A 157 12.12 -21.32 -14.65
CA SER A 157 12.96 -20.17 -14.33
C SER A 157 12.49 -18.93 -15.10
N PHE A 158 12.53 -17.76 -14.45
CA PHE A 158 12.51 -16.48 -15.13
C PHE A 158 13.96 -16.13 -15.50
N GLY A 159 14.19 -15.84 -16.78
CA GLY A 159 15.50 -15.48 -17.35
C GLY A 159 16.74 -16.18 -16.80
N LYS A 160 17.10 -17.30 -17.43
CA LYS A 160 18.51 -17.62 -17.72
C LYS A 160 18.54 -18.29 -19.09
N GLY A 161 19.19 -17.64 -20.07
CA GLY A 161 19.33 -18.15 -21.43
C GLY A 161 19.32 -17.07 -22.52
N VAL A 162 20.18 -16.05 -22.41
CA VAL A 162 20.74 -15.35 -23.58
C VAL A 162 22.24 -15.25 -23.35
N GLU A 163 22.94 -16.37 -23.49
CA GLU A 163 24.29 -16.31 -24.05
C GLU A 163 24.09 -16.25 -25.57
N ARG A 164 24.44 -15.11 -26.17
CA ARG A 164 24.77 -15.01 -27.58
C ARG A 164 26.19 -14.49 -27.68
#